data_AF-A0A7Y2CAT1-F1
#
_entry.id   AF-A0A7Y2CAT1-F1
#
_cell.length_a   1.000
_cell.length_b   1.000
_cell.length_c   1.000
_cell.angle_alpha   90.00
_cell.angle_beta   90.00
_cell.angle_gamma   90.00
#
_symmetry.space_group_name_H-M   'P 1'
#
loop_
_entity.id
_entity.type
_entity.pdbx_description
1 polymer ?
#
loop_
_entity_poly.entity_id
_entity_poly.type
_entity_poly.pdbx_seq_one_letter_code
_entity_poly.pdbx_strand_id
1 'polypeptide(L)'
;MTNVGGSTERRLLILGGVSVALMMVVLAAPEAFGFSPQDASQPDYRALPVIGSRVAMWVVAQLHLMFAAFVLAVPMFALIIEIIGYVTKDKRYDDLAYEFTKLLSVSFSFTATLGALLTFMLIILYPKLAGYLIKIFSWTFFPYVLLFFLEAVFLYSYYYGWGKFSPKVHISLGVGLNIVGTAIMFIADAWLTFM
;
A
#
# COMPACT_ATOMS: atom_id res chain seq x y z
N MET A 1 34.76 -18.57 0.38
CA MET A 1 33.94 -17.35 0.20
C MET A 1 32.78 -17.72 -0.69
N THR A 2 31.60 -17.80 -0.08
CA THR A 2 30.41 -18.46 -0.63
C THR A 2 29.74 -17.59 -1.70
N ASN A 3 29.44 -18.23 -2.82
CA ASN A 3 28.70 -17.71 -3.96
C ASN A 3 27.21 -17.59 -3.59
N VAL A 4 26.84 -16.53 -2.87
CA VAL A 4 25.45 -16.32 -2.36
C VAL A 4 24.60 -15.49 -3.34
N GLY A 5 25.22 -14.69 -4.22
CA GLY A 5 24.53 -13.73 -5.10
C GLY A 5 23.65 -14.37 -6.19
N GLY A 6 24.10 -15.46 -6.82
CA GLY A 6 23.37 -16.09 -7.93
C GLY A 6 22.07 -16.82 -7.53
N SER A 7 21.92 -17.17 -6.25
CA SER A 7 20.74 -17.92 -5.78
C SER A 7 19.51 -17.05 -5.56
N THR A 8 19.72 -15.79 -5.15
CA THR A 8 18.64 -14.86 -4.78
C THR A 8 18.00 -14.22 -6.00
N GLU A 9 18.80 -13.81 -6.99
CA GLU A 9 18.28 -13.30 -8.28
C GLU A 9 17.51 -14.36 -9.04
N ARG A 10 17.99 -15.61 -9.01
CA ARG A 10 17.30 -16.74 -9.62
C ARG A 10 15.97 -17.03 -8.90
N ARG A 11 15.91 -16.89 -7.57
CA ARG A 11 14.66 -17.03 -6.79
C ARG A 11 13.67 -15.90 -7.09
N LEU A 12 14.14 -14.65 -7.22
CA LEU A 12 13.30 -13.50 -7.59
C LEU A 12 12.76 -13.60 -9.01
N LEU A 13 13.59 -14.05 -9.97
CA LEU A 13 13.16 -14.30 -11.34
C LEU A 13 12.19 -15.49 -11.43
N ILE A 14 12.40 -16.55 -10.64
CA ILE A 14 11.47 -17.68 -10.56
C ILE A 14 10.15 -17.23 -9.90
N LEU A 15 10.19 -16.46 -8.81
CA LEU A 15 8.98 -15.95 -8.14
C LEU A 15 8.21 -14.96 -9.02
N GLY A 16 8.90 -14.02 -9.67
CA GLY A 16 8.28 -13.09 -10.63
C GLY A 16 7.76 -13.82 -11.86
N GLY A 17 8.51 -14.79 -12.39
CA GLY A 17 8.10 -15.64 -13.50
C GLY A 17 6.90 -16.53 -13.18
N VAL A 18 6.85 -17.09 -11.97
CA VAL A 18 5.69 -17.85 -11.47
C VAL A 18 4.49 -16.93 -11.29
N SER A 19 4.68 -15.69 -10.81
CA SER A 19 3.60 -14.71 -10.65
C SER A 19 2.99 -14.30 -12.00
N VAL A 20 3.85 -14.04 -13.00
CA VAL A 20 3.43 -13.72 -14.38
C VAL A 20 2.83 -14.95 -15.05
N ALA A 21 3.38 -16.15 -14.85
CA ALA A 21 2.82 -17.38 -15.38
C ALA A 21 1.45 -17.70 -14.76
N LEU A 22 1.27 -17.48 -13.45
CA LEU A 22 -0.02 -17.64 -12.78
C LEU A 22 -1.04 -16.64 -13.34
N MET A 23 -0.63 -15.38 -13.54
CA MET A 23 -1.47 -14.35 -14.15
C MET A 23 -1.82 -14.68 -15.61
N MET A 24 -0.90 -15.24 -16.38
CA MET A 24 -1.12 -15.70 -17.75
C MET A 24 -2.04 -16.93 -17.82
N VAL A 25 -1.92 -17.86 -16.87
CA VAL A 25 -2.81 -19.04 -16.78
C VAL A 25 -4.23 -18.61 -16.40
N VAL A 26 -4.37 -17.63 -15.50
CA VAL A 26 -5.67 -17.03 -15.15
C VAL A 26 -6.29 -16.28 -16.34
N LEU A 27 -5.47 -15.63 -17.17
CA LEU A 27 -5.92 -14.95 -18.39
C LEU A 27 -6.26 -15.91 -19.54
N ALA A 28 -5.54 -17.03 -19.68
CA ALA A 28 -5.66 -17.96 -20.79
C ALA A 28 -6.75 -19.02 -20.59
N ALA A 29 -7.11 -19.34 -19.35
CA ALA A 29 -8.14 -20.34 -19.03
C ALA A 29 -9.18 -19.80 -18.06
N PRO A 30 -9.95 -18.76 -18.45
CA PRO A 30 -10.90 -18.14 -17.55
C PRO A 30 -11.98 -19.13 -17.06
N GLU A 31 -12.36 -20.08 -17.90
CA GLU A 31 -13.40 -21.06 -17.63
C GLU A 31 -13.02 -22.05 -16.50
N ALA A 32 -11.72 -22.37 -16.38
CA ALA A 32 -11.19 -23.24 -15.32
C ALA A 32 -11.29 -22.61 -13.91
N PHE A 33 -11.47 -21.29 -13.84
CA PHE A 33 -11.65 -20.53 -12.59
C PHE A 33 -13.10 -20.06 -12.38
N GLY A 34 -14.05 -20.56 -13.19
CA GLY A 34 -15.48 -20.22 -13.06
C GLY A 34 -15.85 -18.85 -13.65
N PHE A 35 -15.04 -18.31 -14.56
CA PHE A 35 -15.42 -17.11 -15.32
C PHE A 35 -16.35 -17.50 -16.47
N SER A 36 -17.64 -17.69 -16.17
CA SER A 36 -18.67 -17.96 -17.19
C SER A 36 -19.10 -16.68 -17.93
N PRO A 37 -19.53 -16.79 -19.21
CA PRO A 37 -20.15 -15.69 -19.94
C PRO A 37 -21.43 -15.19 -19.26
N GLN A 38 -21.71 -13.91 -19.44
CA GLN A 38 -22.62 -13.11 -18.62
C GLN A 38 -24.09 -13.28 -19.04
N ASP A 39 -24.90 -13.91 -18.18
CA ASP A 39 -26.37 -13.87 -18.26
C ASP A 39 -26.90 -12.57 -17.65
N ALA A 40 -27.76 -11.86 -18.39
CA ALA A 40 -28.28 -10.53 -18.06
C ALA A 40 -29.19 -10.45 -16.80
N SER A 41 -29.33 -11.55 -16.04
CA SER A 41 -30.15 -11.66 -14.82
C SER A 41 -29.35 -11.98 -13.55
N GLN A 42 -28.02 -12.11 -13.63
CA GLN A 42 -27.12 -12.43 -12.51
C GLN A 42 -26.42 -11.16 -11.98
N PRO A 43 -26.09 -11.08 -10.66
CA PRO A 43 -25.46 -9.90 -10.08
C PRO A 43 -24.18 -9.53 -10.84
N ASP A 44 -24.03 -8.22 -11.06
CA ASP A 44 -23.13 -7.58 -12.02
C ASP A 44 -21.65 -7.56 -11.58
N TYR A 45 -21.19 -8.64 -10.95
CA TYR A 45 -19.84 -8.86 -10.44
C TYR A 45 -19.45 -10.33 -10.58
N ARG A 46 -18.16 -10.60 -10.83
CA ARG A 46 -17.66 -11.98 -10.98
C ARG A 46 -17.64 -12.64 -9.62
N ALA A 47 -18.22 -13.84 -9.49
CA ALA A 47 -18.31 -14.58 -8.22
C ALA A 47 -17.14 -15.55 -8.05
N LEU A 48 -16.47 -15.51 -6.89
CA LEU A 48 -15.55 -16.58 -6.50
C LEU A 48 -16.34 -17.81 -6.00
N PRO A 49 -16.07 -19.02 -6.50
CA PRO A 49 -16.94 -20.19 -6.31
C PRO A 49 -17.02 -20.72 -4.87
N VAL A 50 -16.04 -20.40 -4.00
CA VAL A 50 -15.96 -20.97 -2.64
C VAL A 50 -16.27 -19.97 -1.53
N ILE A 51 -15.78 -18.72 -1.65
CA ILE A 51 -15.82 -17.72 -0.56
C ILE A 51 -16.83 -16.60 -0.86
N GLY A 52 -17.18 -16.40 -2.13
CA GLY A 52 -17.96 -15.26 -2.58
C GLY A 52 -17.14 -13.96 -2.62
N SER A 53 -17.32 -13.20 -3.70
CA SER A 53 -16.50 -12.01 -4.00
C SER A 53 -16.63 -10.90 -2.97
N ARG A 54 -17.81 -10.78 -2.34
CA ARG A 54 -18.06 -9.79 -1.29
C ARG A 54 -17.22 -10.05 -0.04
N VAL A 55 -17.14 -11.30 0.41
CA VAL A 55 -16.37 -11.67 1.61
C VAL A 55 -14.87 -11.53 1.33
N ALA A 56 -14.42 -11.99 0.16
CA ALA A 56 -13.03 -11.83 -0.26
C ALA A 56 -12.61 -10.35 -0.32
N MET A 57 -13.43 -9.49 -0.93
CA MET A 57 -13.20 -8.04 -0.95
C MET A 57 -13.16 -7.45 0.45
N TRP A 58 -14.10 -7.84 1.32
CA TRP A 58 -14.17 -7.33 2.68
C TRP A 58 -12.92 -7.69 3.51
N VAL A 59 -12.46 -8.94 3.45
CA VAL A 59 -11.26 -9.37 4.19
C VAL A 59 -10.03 -8.57 3.76
N VAL A 60 -9.81 -8.43 2.45
CA VAL A 60 -8.63 -7.72 1.92
C VAL A 60 -8.73 -6.22 2.21
N ALA A 61 -9.91 -5.63 2.03
CA ALA A 61 -10.14 -4.21 2.35
C ALA A 61 -9.92 -3.94 3.85
N GLN A 62 -10.44 -4.80 4.73
CA GLN A 62 -10.29 -4.63 6.17
C GLN A 62 -8.83 -4.71 6.60
N LEU A 63 -8.08 -5.70 6.10
CA LEU A 63 -6.65 -5.82 6.37
C LEU A 63 -5.90 -4.59 5.84
N HIS A 64 -6.18 -4.15 4.62
CA HIS A 64 -5.55 -2.96 4.05
C HIS A 64 -5.82 -1.72 4.91
N LEU A 65 -7.07 -1.49 5.32
CA LEU A 65 -7.47 -0.33 6.12
C LEU A 65 -6.85 -0.33 7.53
N MET A 66 -6.77 -1.49 8.19
CA MET A 66 -6.12 -1.59 9.51
C MET A 66 -4.63 -1.23 9.44
N PHE A 67 -3.94 -1.72 8.40
CA PHE A 67 -2.54 -1.38 8.19
C PHE A 67 -2.35 0.05 7.68
N ALA A 68 -3.26 0.59 6.86
CA ALA A 68 -3.25 1.98 6.42
C ALA A 68 -3.38 2.94 7.61
N ALA A 69 -4.30 2.68 8.54
CA ALA A 69 -4.42 3.46 9.77
C ALA A 69 -3.14 3.41 10.62
N PHE A 70 -2.50 2.24 10.71
CA PHE A 70 -1.22 2.09 11.40
C PHE A 70 -0.10 2.90 10.73
N VAL A 71 0.00 2.84 9.40
CA VAL A 71 1.00 3.58 8.60
C VAL A 71 0.80 5.09 8.71
N LEU A 72 -0.42 5.57 8.94
CA LEU A 72 -0.69 6.99 9.20
C LEU A 72 -0.39 7.41 10.63
N ALA A 73 -0.73 6.58 11.62
CA ALA A 73 -0.59 6.94 13.03
C ALA A 73 0.87 6.89 13.52
N VAL A 74 1.63 5.86 13.14
CA VAL A 74 3.00 5.65 13.62
C VAL A 74 3.96 6.81 13.26
N PRO A 75 3.98 7.37 12.04
CA PRO A 75 4.83 8.51 11.73
C PRO A 75 4.45 9.77 12.53
N MET A 76 3.18 9.96 12.88
CA MET A 76 2.76 11.06 13.75
C MET A 76 3.37 10.88 15.15
N PHE A 77 3.28 9.67 15.70
CA PHE A 77 3.91 9.36 16.99
C PHE A 77 5.43 9.48 16.94
N ALA A 78 6.08 8.93 15.91
CA ALA A 78 7.52 9.00 15.74
C ALA A 78 8.02 10.45 15.65
N LEU A 79 7.30 11.31 14.91
CA LEU A 79 7.61 12.74 14.82
C LEU A 79 7.53 13.43 16.19
N ILE A 80 6.47 13.20 16.96
CA ILE A 80 6.29 13.81 18.27
C ILE A 80 7.42 13.38 19.22
N ILE A 81 7.76 12.09 19.23
CA ILE A 81 8.84 11.55 20.05
C ILE A 81 10.20 12.12 19.61
N GLU A 82 10.44 12.26 18.31
CA GLU A 82 11.66 12.87 17.79
C GLU A 82 11.79 14.34 18.22
N ILE A 83 10.70 15.12 18.15
CA ILE A 83 10.69 16.51 18.62
C ILE A 83 11.00 16.58 20.12
N ILE A 84 10.41 15.69 20.92
CA ILE A 84 10.69 15.60 22.37
C ILE A 84 12.16 15.24 22.61
N GLY A 85 12.70 14.27 21.86
CA GLY A 85 14.10 13.86 21.92
C GLY A 85 15.05 15.01 21.54
N TYR A 86 14.70 15.80 20.53
CA TYR A 86 15.47 16.97 20.10
C TYR A 86 15.49 18.08 21.16
N VAL A 87 14.35 18.36 21.80
CA VAL A 87 14.23 19.41 22.84
C VAL A 87 14.90 18.96 24.15
N THR A 88 14.64 17.73 24.57
CA THR A 88 15.12 17.18 25.85
C THR A 88 16.59 16.75 25.78
N LYS A 89 17.10 16.49 24.56
CA LYS A 89 18.42 15.91 24.29
C LYS A 89 18.65 14.54 24.95
N ASP A 90 17.57 13.82 25.27
CA ASP A 90 17.65 12.46 25.79
C ASP A 90 17.59 11.47 24.63
N LYS A 91 18.65 10.68 24.52
CA LYS A 91 18.84 9.68 23.46
C LYS A 91 17.78 8.58 23.47
N ARG A 92 17.16 8.29 24.62
CA ARG A 92 16.14 7.24 24.73
C ARG A 92 14.92 7.50 23.85
N TYR A 93 14.54 8.77 23.67
CA TYR A 93 13.44 9.13 22.79
C TYR A 93 13.82 9.00 21.32
N ASP A 94 15.06 9.36 20.96
CA ASP A 94 15.57 9.19 19.59
C ASP A 94 15.64 7.70 19.21
N ASP A 95 16.15 6.85 20.09
CA ASP A 95 16.19 5.40 19.89
C ASP A 95 14.77 4.82 19.71
N LEU A 96 13.80 5.29 20.52
CA LEU A 96 12.40 4.88 20.41
C LEU A 96 11.76 5.32 19.08
N ALA A 97 12.01 6.55 18.63
CA ALA A 97 11.51 7.05 17.35
C ALA A 97 12.09 6.25 16.17
N TYR A 98 13.36 5.85 16.25
CA TYR A 98 13.99 4.99 15.25
C TYR A 98 13.34 3.61 15.17
N GLU A 99 13.05 2.98 16.31
CA GLU A 99 12.35 1.69 16.36
C GLU A 99 10.97 1.77 15.72
N PHE A 100 10.19 2.82 16.01
CA PHE A 100 8.89 3.05 15.36
C PHE A 100 9.02 3.22 13.84
N THR A 101 10.04 3.93 13.38
CA THR A 101 10.24 4.16 11.94
C THR A 101 10.68 2.88 11.21
N LYS A 102 11.46 2.03 11.88
CA LYS A 102 11.78 0.70 11.37
C LYS A 102 10.52 -0.16 11.18
N LEU A 103 9.62 -0.15 12.15
CA LEU A 103 8.32 -0.84 12.04
C LEU A 103 7.47 -0.26 10.91
N LEU A 104 7.43 1.07 10.80
CA LEU A 104 6.72 1.79 9.76
C LEU A 104 7.17 1.36 8.35
N SER A 105 8.47 1.24 8.10
CA SER A 105 9.02 0.84 6.78
C SER A 105 8.54 -0.54 6.32
N VAL A 106 8.47 -1.50 7.23
CA VAL A 106 7.97 -2.85 6.94
C VAL A 106 6.45 -2.81 6.71
N SER A 107 5.71 -2.14 7.59
CA SER A 107 4.25 -2.04 7.48
C SER A 107 3.82 -1.27 6.22
N PHE A 108 4.53 -0.23 5.81
CA PHE A 108 4.24 0.52 4.58
C PHE A 108 4.30 -0.38 3.34
N SER A 109 5.36 -1.16 3.20
CA SER A 109 5.55 -2.08 2.07
C SER A 109 4.45 -3.14 2.01
N PHE A 110 4.06 -3.67 3.18
CA PHE A 110 2.96 -4.63 3.28
C PHE A 110 1.61 -3.99 2.91
N THR A 111 1.34 -2.78 3.42
CA THR A 111 0.11 -2.01 3.12
C THR A 111 -0.01 -1.71 1.63
N ALA A 112 1.08 -1.29 0.99
CA ALA A 112 1.13 -1.04 -0.45
C ALA A 112 0.78 -2.29 -1.27
N THR A 113 1.29 -3.46 -0.85
CA THR A 113 0.98 -4.74 -1.49
C THR A 113 -0.49 -5.10 -1.34
N LEU A 114 -1.07 -4.91 -0.15
CA LEU A 114 -2.50 -5.12 0.10
C LEU A 114 -3.38 -4.14 -0.70
N GLY A 115 -2.95 -2.89 -0.86
CA GLY A 115 -3.68 -1.87 -1.65
C GLY A 115 -3.67 -2.19 -3.14
N ALA A 116 -2.53 -2.64 -3.67
CA ALA A 116 -2.43 -3.14 -5.03
C ALA A 116 -3.34 -4.37 -5.23
N LEU A 117 -3.30 -5.33 -4.31
CA LEU A 117 -4.17 -6.50 -4.33
C LEU A 117 -5.65 -6.09 -4.33
N LEU A 118 -6.04 -5.17 -3.45
CA LEU A 118 -7.41 -4.66 -3.38
C LEU A 118 -7.84 -4.01 -4.70
N THR A 119 -6.96 -3.24 -5.33
CA THR A 119 -7.22 -2.59 -6.62
C THR A 119 -7.41 -3.62 -7.73
N PHE A 120 -6.55 -4.63 -7.83
CA PHE A 120 -6.69 -5.70 -8.81
C PHE A 120 -7.98 -6.50 -8.59
N MET A 121 -8.32 -6.80 -7.33
CA MET A 121 -9.57 -7.48 -7.00
C MET A 121 -10.79 -6.65 -7.40
N LEU A 122 -10.77 -5.32 -7.20
CA LEU A 122 -11.86 -4.44 -7.62
C LEU A 122 -12.03 -4.46 -9.15
N ILE A 123 -10.93 -4.39 -9.92
CA ILE A 123 -10.97 -4.42 -11.39
C ILE A 123 -11.47 -5.76 -11.91
N ILE A 124 -11.01 -6.88 -11.33
CA ILE A 124 -11.37 -8.23 -11.78
C ILE A 124 -12.78 -8.62 -11.36
N LEU A 125 -13.14 -8.41 -10.08
CA LEU A 125 -14.41 -8.86 -9.52
C LEU A 125 -15.55 -7.88 -9.82
N TYR A 126 -15.29 -6.58 -9.87
CA TYR A 126 -16.29 -5.53 -10.04
C TYR A 126 -15.95 -4.58 -11.22
N PRO A 127 -15.88 -5.07 -12.47
CA PRO A 127 -15.38 -4.31 -13.60
C PRO A 127 -16.21 -3.07 -13.94
N LYS A 128 -17.54 -3.12 -13.80
CA LYS A 128 -18.39 -1.94 -14.05
C LYS A 128 -18.21 -0.84 -12.99
N LEU A 129 -18.10 -1.22 -11.72
CA LEU A 129 -17.82 -0.28 -10.63
C LEU A 129 -16.44 0.37 -10.83
N ALA A 130 -15.42 -0.43 -11.13
CA ALA A 130 -14.08 0.08 -11.42
C ALA A 130 -14.10 1.04 -12.63
N GLY A 131 -14.78 0.69 -13.72
CA GLY A 131 -14.92 1.55 -14.89
C GLY A 131 -15.65 2.87 -14.60
N TYR A 132 -16.70 2.83 -13.76
CA TYR A 132 -17.42 4.02 -13.32
C TYR A 132 -16.54 4.96 -12.48
N LEU A 133 -15.82 4.40 -11.49
CA LEU A 133 -14.92 5.18 -10.63
C LEU A 133 -13.77 5.78 -11.43
N ILE A 134 -13.13 5.03 -12.33
CA ILE A 134 -12.05 5.53 -13.17
C ILE A 134 -12.52 6.70 -14.05
N LYS A 135 -13.73 6.63 -14.61
CA LYS A 135 -14.28 7.69 -15.45
C LYS A 135 -14.42 9.01 -14.68
N ILE A 136 -14.89 8.95 -13.43
CA ILE A 136 -15.16 10.14 -12.60
C ILE A 136 -13.87 10.67 -11.96
N PHE A 137 -13.07 9.78 -11.38
CA PHE A 137 -11.89 10.13 -10.60
C PHE A 137 -10.59 10.17 -11.40
N SER A 138 -10.66 10.07 -12.73
CA SER A 138 -9.50 10.14 -13.63
C SER A 138 -8.59 11.34 -13.35
N TRP A 139 -9.18 12.52 -13.09
CA TRP A 139 -8.42 13.74 -12.78
C TRP A 139 -7.71 13.69 -11.41
N THR A 140 -8.33 13.05 -10.42
CA THR A 140 -7.75 12.89 -9.07
C THR A 140 -6.79 11.70 -8.96
N PHE A 141 -6.80 10.79 -9.94
CA PHE A 141 -5.94 9.61 -9.94
C PHE A 141 -4.45 9.97 -10.09
N PHE A 142 -4.13 10.93 -10.96
CA PHE A 142 -2.76 11.40 -11.15
C PHE A 142 -2.12 11.99 -9.88
N PRO A 143 -2.73 12.99 -9.20
CA PRO A 143 -2.18 13.52 -7.96
C PRO A 143 -2.13 12.47 -6.84
N TYR A 144 -3.09 11.54 -6.78
CA TYR A 144 -3.06 10.43 -5.83
C TYR A 144 -1.80 9.56 -5.99
N VAL A 145 -1.52 9.11 -7.22
CA VAL A 145 -0.33 8.28 -7.50
C VAL A 145 0.95 9.06 -7.19
N LEU A 146 1.01 10.34 -7.57
CA LEU A 146 2.18 11.19 -7.30
C LEU A 146 2.43 11.33 -5.79
N LEU A 147 1.38 11.59 -5.00
CA LEU A 147 1.49 11.68 -3.54
C LEU A 147 1.94 10.35 -2.94
N PHE A 148 1.45 9.20 -3.43
CA PHE A 148 1.88 7.89 -2.97
C PHE A 148 3.38 7.64 -3.17
N PHE A 149 3.93 8.02 -4.34
CA PHE A 149 5.37 7.97 -4.56
C PHE A 149 6.14 8.94 -3.67
N LEU A 150 5.60 10.15 -3.47
CA LEU A 150 6.20 11.15 -2.61
C LEU A 150 6.23 10.70 -1.14
N GLU A 151 5.18 10.01 -0.68
CA GLU A 151 5.10 9.40 0.65
C GLU A 151 6.21 8.37 0.83
N ALA A 152 6.39 7.47 -0.14
CA ALA A 152 7.47 6.49 -0.12
C ALA A 152 8.85 7.18 -0.05
N VAL A 153 9.07 8.23 -0.86
CA VAL A 153 10.32 9.00 -0.83
C VAL A 153 10.56 9.62 0.55
N PHE A 154 9.56 10.28 1.14
CA PHE A 154 9.69 10.88 2.47
C PHE A 154 9.95 9.81 3.54
N LEU A 155 9.21 8.70 3.51
CA LEU A 155 9.33 7.61 4.47
C LEU A 155 10.71 6.97 4.43
N TYR A 156 11.18 6.57 3.25
CA TYR A 156 12.50 5.95 3.13
C TYR A 156 13.63 6.94 3.40
N SER A 157 13.46 8.22 3.02
CA SER A 157 14.43 9.26 3.36
C SER A 157 14.49 9.52 4.87
N TYR A 158 13.35 9.47 5.55
CA TYR A 158 13.25 9.59 7.01
C TYR A 158 13.91 8.37 7.68
N TYR A 159 13.57 7.15 7.27
CA TYR A 159 14.17 5.94 7.83
C TYR A 159 15.70 5.84 7.61
N TYR A 160 16.18 6.02 6.38
CA TYR A 160 17.61 5.90 6.06
C TYR A 160 18.43 7.16 6.39
N GLY A 161 17.74 8.27 6.65
CA GLY A 161 18.32 9.56 7.03
C GLY A 161 18.74 9.65 8.50
N TRP A 162 18.37 8.66 9.32
CA TRP A 162 18.71 8.63 10.74
C TRP A 162 20.23 8.74 10.97
N GLY A 163 20.65 9.75 11.73
CA GLY A 163 22.05 10.02 12.02
C GLY A 163 22.90 10.56 10.85
N LYS A 164 22.33 10.70 9.65
CA LYS A 164 23.03 11.27 8.46
C LYS A 164 22.63 12.70 8.17
N PHE A 165 21.38 13.05 8.44
CA PHE A 165 20.87 14.41 8.23
C PHE A 165 20.95 15.25 9.49
N SER A 166 20.93 16.57 9.32
CA SER A 166 20.77 17.48 10.46
C SER A 166 19.40 17.26 11.12
N PRO A 167 19.28 17.41 12.45
CA PRO A 167 18.01 17.16 13.15
C PRO A 167 16.82 17.96 12.61
N LYS A 168 17.06 19.20 12.15
CA LYS A 168 16.01 20.05 11.57
C LYS A 168 15.49 19.49 10.24
N VAL A 169 16.38 18.94 9.41
CA VAL A 169 16.00 18.31 8.14
C VAL A 169 15.24 17.02 8.42
N HIS A 170 15.68 16.23 9.38
CA HIS A 170 15.03 14.96 9.73
C HIS A 170 13.59 15.18 10.22
N ILE A 171 13.37 16.11 11.16
CA ILE A 171 12.03 16.53 11.60
C ILE A 171 11.19 17.05 10.42
N SER A 172 11.77 17.85 9.51
CA SER A 172 11.03 18.35 8.34
C SER A 172 10.59 17.24 7.38
N LEU A 173 11.39 16.17 7.24
CA LEU A 173 11.01 14.98 6.47
C LEU A 173 9.85 14.25 7.15
N GLY A 174 9.86 14.13 8.47
CA GLY A 174 8.75 13.56 9.24
C GLY A 174 7.46 14.40 9.10
N VAL A 175 7.55 15.74 9.13
CA VAL A 175 6.39 16.61 8.88
C VAL A 175 5.87 16.43 7.44
N GLY A 176 6.76 16.42 6.45
CA GLY A 176 6.40 16.18 5.05
C GLY A 176 5.71 14.84 4.84
N LEU A 177 6.22 13.78 5.46
CA LEU A 177 5.62 12.45 5.47
C LEU A 177 4.17 12.48 5.98
N ASN A 178 3.92 13.11 7.12
CA ASN A 178 2.59 13.20 7.72
C ASN A 178 1.61 14.02 6.87
N ILE A 179 2.07 15.11 6.25
CA ILE A 179 1.24 15.94 5.36
C ILE A 179 0.84 15.13 4.12
N VAL A 180 1.80 14.45 3.49
CA VAL A 180 1.54 13.66 2.28
C VAL A 180 0.63 12.47 2.59
N GLY A 181 0.90 11.70 3.64
CA GLY A 181 0.05 10.59 4.05
C GLY A 181 -1.39 11.03 4.34
N THR A 182 -1.55 12.17 5.03
CA THR A 182 -2.89 12.73 5.31
C THR A 182 -3.58 13.21 4.03
N ALA A 183 -2.85 13.79 3.07
CA ALA A 183 -3.41 14.18 1.78
C ALA A 183 -3.91 12.98 0.97
N ILE A 184 -3.17 11.86 0.99
CA ILE A 184 -3.58 10.59 0.36
C ILE A 184 -4.88 10.09 0.99
N MET A 185 -4.97 10.12 2.33
CA MET A 185 -6.17 9.72 3.07
C MET A 185 -7.39 10.53 2.63
N PHE A 186 -7.29 11.86 2.56
CA PHE A 186 -8.41 12.71 2.14
C PHE A 186 -8.89 12.39 0.71
N ILE A 187 -7.97 12.13 -0.22
CA ILE A 187 -8.35 11.76 -1.60
C ILE A 187 -9.04 10.39 -1.61
N ALA A 188 -8.47 9.40 -0.89
CA ALA A 188 -9.03 8.06 -0.83
C ALA A 188 -10.42 8.04 -0.17
N ASP A 189 -10.62 8.79 0.92
CA ASP A 189 -11.90 8.90 1.63
C ASP A 189 -12.97 9.57 0.76
N ALA A 190 -12.57 10.57 -0.05
CA ALA A 190 -13.46 11.20 -1.02
C ALA A 190 -13.96 10.21 -2.09
N TRP A 191 -13.11 9.26 -2.53
CA TRP A 191 -13.52 8.21 -3.46
C TRP A 191 -14.46 7.20 -2.81
N LEU A 192 -14.19 6.82 -1.57
CA LEU A 192 -14.96 5.80 -0.85
C LEU A 192 -16.35 6.30 -0.43
N THR A 193 -16.48 7.59 -0.10
CA THR A 193 -17.72 8.22 0.37
C THR A 193 -18.62 8.71 -0.77
N PHE A 194 -18.17 8.61 -2.02
CA PHE A 194 -18.90 9.10 -3.20
C PHE A 194 -20.18 8.31 -3.55
N MET A 195 -20.53 7.29 -2.77
CA MET A 195 -21.63 6.33 -3.04
C MET A 195 -22.57 6.25 -1.84
#